data_AF-A0A971JPC7-F1
#
_entry.id   AF-A0A971JPC7-F1
#
_cell.length_a   1.000
_cell.length_b   1.000
_cell.length_c   1.000
_cell.angle_alpha   90.00
_cell.angle_beta   90.00
_cell.angle_gamma   90.00
#
_symmetry.space_group_name_H-M   'P 1'
#
loop_
_entity.id
_entity.type
_entity.pdbx_description
1 polymer ?
#
loop_
_entity_poly.entity_id
_entity_poly.type
_entity_poly.pdbx_seq_one_letter_code
_entity_poly.pdbx_strand_id
1 'polypeptide(L)'
;VSEMLRDQVLNKLIEESTFVLPKGQLQQITEGEYNNIVDNMMQQHVSAEEIEQQQDEIRAAADRQGLFTVKSMYAINAVCEKEGIEVTEADFETYARTLASGNEQQFELMKHYLADEEVRSASAYRILTTKALDALVAKVAVKTVPLSEWQEKQAGEEQNEDEAKQDA
;
A
#
# COMPACT_ATOMS: atom_id res chain seq x y z
N VAL A 1 1.28 4.54 15.15
CA VAL A 1 2.55 4.47 14.42
C VAL A 1 2.50 5.46 13.26
N SER A 2 3.61 6.07 12.86
CA SER A 2 3.64 6.99 11.70
C SER A 2 3.45 6.21 10.40
N GLU A 3 2.70 6.73 9.44
CA GLU A 3 2.55 6.12 8.09
C GLU A 3 3.91 5.85 7.44
N MET A 4 4.84 6.80 7.55
CA MET A 4 6.21 6.65 7.03
C MET A 4 6.93 5.38 7.55
N LEU A 5 6.72 5.00 8.81
CA LEU A 5 7.34 3.79 9.36
C LEU A 5 6.68 2.52 8.82
N ARG A 6 5.37 2.55 8.59
CA ARG A 6 4.63 1.44 8.00
C ARG A 6 5.10 1.20 6.56
N ASP A 7 5.25 2.27 5.79
CA ASP A 7 5.74 2.22 4.42
C ASP A 7 7.16 1.65 4.35
N GLN A 8 8.07 2.09 5.24
CA GLN A 8 9.43 1.56 5.29
C GLN A 8 9.46 0.06 5.61
N VAL A 9 8.66 -0.39 6.58
CA VAL A 9 8.57 -1.81 6.93
C VAL A 9 8.00 -2.64 5.78
N LEU A 10 6.94 -2.13 5.12
CA LEU A 10 6.33 -2.81 3.98
C LEU A 10 7.31 -2.92 2.80
N ASN A 11 7.97 -1.82 2.42
CA ASN A 11 8.97 -1.82 1.36
C ASN A 11 10.08 -2.81 1.64
N LYS A 12 10.62 -2.80 2.87
CA LYS A 12 11.68 -3.74 3.24
C LYS A 12 11.22 -5.19 3.21
N LEU A 13 9.98 -5.46 3.62
CA LEU A 13 9.40 -6.79 3.56
C LEU A 13 9.24 -7.29 2.12
N ILE A 14 8.92 -6.40 1.19
CA ILE A 14 8.78 -6.70 -0.25
C ILE A 14 10.14 -6.91 -0.91
N GLU A 15 11.15 -6.10 -0.59
CA GLU A 15 12.52 -6.28 -1.08
C GLU A 15 13.10 -7.65 -0.71
N GLU A 16 12.91 -8.07 0.54
CA GLU A 16 13.42 -9.35 1.06
C GLU A 16 12.54 -10.55 0.65
N SER A 17 11.42 -10.31 -0.05
CA SER A 17 10.50 -11.38 -0.45
C SER A 17 11.03 -12.18 -1.64
N THR A 18 11.20 -13.49 -1.45
CA THR A 18 11.74 -14.42 -2.46
C THR A 18 10.67 -15.26 -3.17
N PHE A 19 9.37 -15.01 -2.92
CA PHE A 19 8.30 -15.82 -3.49
C PHE A 19 7.99 -15.45 -4.93
N VAL A 20 7.65 -16.46 -5.73
CA VAL A 20 7.27 -16.30 -7.15
C VAL A 20 5.76 -16.17 -7.23
N LEU A 21 5.30 -15.12 -7.93
CA LEU A 21 3.88 -14.83 -8.07
C LEU A 21 3.23 -15.58 -9.24
N PRO A 22 1.98 -16.05 -9.10
CA PRO A 22 1.23 -16.61 -10.22
C PRO A 22 0.99 -15.55 -11.31
N LYS A 23 1.40 -15.85 -12.55
CA LYS A 23 1.30 -14.90 -13.68
C LYS A 23 -0.11 -14.39 -13.94
N GLY A 24 -1.13 -15.25 -13.81
CA GLY A 24 -2.51 -14.86 -14.07
C GLY A 24 -3.06 -13.83 -13.08
N GLN A 25 -2.70 -13.96 -11.80
CA GLN A 25 -3.13 -13.00 -10.77
C GLN A 25 -2.40 -11.67 -10.89
N LEU A 26 -1.09 -11.72 -11.20
CA LEU A 26 -0.31 -10.51 -11.46
C LEU A 26 -0.90 -9.72 -12.63
N GLN A 27 -1.21 -10.39 -13.74
CA GLN A 27 -1.83 -9.74 -14.91
C GLN A 27 -3.15 -9.05 -14.56
N GLN A 28 -4.05 -9.74 -13.85
CA GLN A 28 -5.33 -9.15 -13.47
C GLN A 28 -5.15 -7.89 -12.62
N ILE A 29 -4.22 -7.92 -11.66
CA ILE A 29 -3.95 -6.75 -10.80
C ILE A 29 -3.30 -5.63 -11.61
N THR A 30 -2.29 -5.92 -12.44
CA THR A 30 -1.65 -4.95 -13.34
C THR A 30 -2.67 -4.23 -14.23
N GLU A 31 -3.61 -4.95 -14.86
CA GLU A 31 -4.63 -4.30 -15.69
C GLU A 31 -5.54 -3.38 -14.87
N GLY A 32 -5.85 -3.77 -13.63
CA GLY A 32 -6.55 -2.91 -12.67
C GLY A 32 -5.76 -1.63 -12.38
N GLU A 33 -4.46 -1.74 -12.10
CA GLU A 33 -3.60 -0.59 -11.84
C GLU A 33 -3.44 0.31 -13.07
N TYR A 34 -3.37 -0.27 -14.27
CA TYR A 34 -3.35 0.50 -15.51
C TYR A 34 -4.61 1.37 -15.65
N ASN A 35 -5.79 0.76 -15.47
CA ASN A 35 -7.04 1.50 -15.53
C ASN A 35 -7.12 2.58 -14.45
N ASN A 36 -6.67 2.27 -13.22
CA ASN A 36 -6.62 3.25 -12.13
C ASN A 36 -5.74 4.45 -12.48
N ILE A 37 -4.56 4.23 -13.08
CA ILE A 37 -3.65 5.31 -13.49
C ILE A 37 -4.33 6.17 -14.56
N VAL A 38 -4.91 5.55 -15.58
CA VAL A 38 -5.63 6.26 -16.66
C VAL A 38 -6.81 7.06 -16.11
N ASP A 39 -7.63 6.46 -15.24
CA ASP A 39 -8.77 7.12 -14.59
C ASP A 39 -8.33 8.32 -13.76
N ASN A 40 -7.22 8.19 -13.02
CA ASN A 40 -6.64 9.30 -12.27
C ASN A 40 -6.14 10.43 -13.18
N MET A 41 -5.49 10.10 -14.30
CA MET A 41 -5.04 11.11 -15.28
C MET A 41 -6.23 11.83 -15.94
N MET A 42 -7.29 11.10 -16.28
CA MET A 42 -8.52 11.70 -16.81
C MET A 42 -9.19 12.63 -15.78
N GLN A 43 -9.24 12.24 -14.51
CA GLN A 43 -9.73 13.12 -13.43
C GLN A 43 -8.87 14.37 -13.26
N GLN A 44 -7.57 14.28 -13.59
CA GLN A 44 -6.64 15.41 -13.64
C GLN A 44 -6.72 16.21 -14.95
N HIS A 45 -7.70 15.91 -15.83
CA HIS A 45 -7.95 16.59 -17.10
C HIS A 45 -6.83 16.44 -18.14
N VAL A 46 -6.01 15.39 -18.03
CA VAL A 46 -5.05 15.03 -19.10
C VAL A 46 -5.83 14.55 -20.33
N SER A 47 -5.42 15.00 -21.52
CA SER A 47 -6.13 14.63 -22.75
C SER A 47 -5.89 13.17 -23.14
N ALA A 48 -6.84 12.58 -23.86
CA ALA A 48 -6.71 11.20 -24.34
C ALA A 48 -5.50 11.00 -25.26
N GLU A 49 -5.14 12.02 -26.05
CA GLU A 49 -3.97 11.99 -26.92
C GLU A 49 -2.66 11.95 -26.11
N GLU A 50 -2.56 12.73 -25.03
CA GLU A 50 -1.40 12.70 -24.13
C GLU A 50 -1.29 11.37 -23.37
N ILE A 51 -2.42 10.78 -22.97
CA ILE A 51 -2.45 9.45 -22.34
C ILE A 51 -1.97 8.37 -23.31
N GLU A 52 -2.40 8.43 -24.58
CA GLU A 52 -1.96 7.50 -25.62
C GLU A 52 -0.45 7.63 -25.89
N GLN A 53 0.07 8.86 -25.91
CA GLN A 53 1.52 9.11 -26.06
C GLN A 53 2.35 8.54 -24.90
N GLN A 54 1.78 8.47 -23.68
CA GLN A 54 2.44 7.96 -22.48
C GLN A 54 2.09 6.50 -22.17
N GLN A 55 1.42 5.78 -23.09
CA GLN A 55 0.90 4.44 -22.84
C GLN A 55 1.95 3.46 -22.33
N ASP A 56 3.16 3.46 -22.90
CA ASP A 56 4.25 2.56 -22.49
C ASP A 56 4.73 2.86 -21.07
N GLU A 57 4.81 4.14 -20.69
CA GLU A 57 5.19 4.57 -19.35
C GLU A 57 4.12 4.20 -18.32
N ILE A 58 2.85 4.41 -18.67
CA ILE A 58 1.69 4.01 -17.85
C ILE A 58 1.70 2.50 -17.65
N ARG A 59 1.96 1.71 -18.71
CA ARG A 59 2.05 0.25 -18.63
C ARG A 59 3.18 -0.19 -17.71
N ALA A 60 4.38 0.38 -17.86
CA ALA A 60 5.51 0.07 -17.00
C ALA A 60 5.26 0.47 -15.54
N ALA A 61 4.56 1.58 -15.29
CA ALA A 61 4.14 1.99 -13.96
C ALA A 61 3.12 1.01 -13.37
N ALA A 62 2.12 0.61 -14.14
CA ALA A 62 1.13 -0.39 -13.74
C ALA A 62 1.76 -1.75 -13.43
N ASP A 63 2.77 -2.18 -14.18
CA ASP A 63 3.51 -3.42 -13.90
C ASP A 63 4.25 -3.36 -12.56
N ARG A 64 4.96 -2.25 -12.29
CA ARG A 64 5.64 -2.03 -11.01
C ARG A 64 4.64 -1.98 -9.85
N GLN A 65 3.55 -1.22 -10.02
CA GLN A 65 2.52 -1.08 -9.00
C GLN A 65 1.81 -2.41 -8.75
N GLY A 66 1.44 -3.14 -9.81
CA GLY A 66 0.78 -4.43 -9.70
C GLY A 66 1.66 -5.45 -8.99
N LEU A 67 2.95 -5.51 -9.34
CA LEU A 67 3.92 -6.36 -8.65
C LEU A 67 4.01 -6.02 -7.16
N PHE A 68 4.11 -4.72 -6.84
CA PHE A 68 4.15 -4.22 -5.47
C PHE A 68 2.87 -4.59 -4.70
N THR A 69 1.69 -4.33 -5.27
CA THR A 69 0.38 -4.65 -4.68
C THR A 69 0.27 -6.13 -4.38
N VAL A 70 0.58 -7.01 -5.34
CA VAL A 70 0.50 -8.46 -5.14
C VAL A 70 1.47 -8.91 -4.05
N LYS A 71 2.73 -8.47 -4.10
CA LYS A 71 3.73 -8.83 -3.07
C LYS A 71 3.30 -8.35 -1.68
N SER A 72 2.78 -7.13 -1.58
CA SER A 72 2.25 -6.57 -0.33
C SER A 72 1.15 -7.46 0.23
N MET A 73 0.15 -7.84 -0.59
CA MET A 73 -0.96 -8.69 -0.16
C MET A 73 -0.47 -10.02 0.42
N TYR A 74 0.42 -10.72 -0.28
CA TYR A 74 0.95 -12.00 0.20
C TYR A 74 1.78 -11.84 1.47
N ALA A 75 2.62 -10.81 1.54
CA ALA A 75 3.47 -10.55 2.69
C ALA A 75 2.63 -10.23 3.94
N ILE A 76 1.61 -9.38 3.80
CA ILE A 76 0.68 -9.05 4.89
C ILE A 76 -0.10 -10.28 5.35
N ASN A 77 -0.62 -11.09 4.42
CA ASN A 77 -1.32 -12.32 4.77
C ASN A 77 -0.43 -13.30 5.54
N ALA A 78 0.81 -13.51 5.08
CA ALA A 78 1.77 -14.37 5.77
C ALA A 78 2.12 -13.87 7.18
N VAL A 79 2.22 -12.55 7.37
CA VAL A 79 2.41 -11.94 8.69
C VAL A 79 1.18 -12.17 9.58
N CYS A 80 -0.03 -11.99 9.05
CA CYS A 80 -1.26 -12.20 9.80
C CYS A 80 -1.40 -13.65 10.25
N GLU A 81 -1.15 -14.61 9.37
CA GLU A 81 -1.17 -16.04 9.69
C GLU A 81 -0.15 -16.40 10.77
N LYS A 82 1.09 -15.91 10.64
CA LYS A 82 2.17 -16.20 11.58
C LYS A 82 1.93 -15.61 12.97
N GLU A 83 1.35 -14.42 13.03
CA GLU A 83 1.14 -13.66 14.26
C GLU A 83 -0.26 -13.88 14.87
N GLY A 84 -1.15 -14.60 14.18
CA GLY A 84 -2.54 -14.80 14.60
C GLY A 84 -3.34 -13.51 14.62
N ILE A 85 -3.08 -12.61 13.66
CA ILE A 85 -3.76 -11.31 13.58
C ILE A 85 -5.06 -11.49 12.81
N GLU A 86 -6.16 -11.18 13.48
CA GLU A 86 -7.51 -11.20 12.91
C GLU A 86 -8.21 -9.85 13.12
N VAL A 87 -9.24 -9.60 12.31
CA VAL A 87 -10.12 -8.44 12.47
C VAL A 87 -11.28 -8.82 13.36
N THR A 88 -11.49 -8.04 14.41
CA THR A 88 -12.56 -8.19 15.39
C THR A 88 -13.56 -7.05 15.27
N GLU A 89 -14.73 -7.19 15.89
CA GLU A 89 -15.74 -6.12 15.91
C GLU A 89 -15.21 -4.84 16.57
N ALA A 90 -14.38 -4.97 17.62
CA ALA A 90 -13.76 -3.83 18.29
C ALA A 90 -12.82 -3.05 17.36
N ASP A 91 -12.21 -3.72 16.37
CA ASP A 91 -11.37 -3.05 15.38
C ASP A 91 -12.23 -2.22 14.42
N PHE A 92 -13.40 -2.70 14.01
CA PHE A 92 -14.36 -1.93 13.21
C PHE A 92 -14.87 -0.70 13.96
N GLU A 93 -15.16 -0.83 15.25
CA GLU A 93 -15.55 0.33 16.06
C GLU A 93 -14.42 1.36 16.16
N THR A 94 -13.19 0.90 16.37
CA THR A 94 -12.01 1.78 16.41
C THR A 94 -11.79 2.48 15.06
N TYR A 95 -12.00 1.75 13.96
CA TYR A 95 -11.91 2.30 12.62
C TYR A 95 -13.01 3.33 12.34
N ALA A 96 -14.26 3.04 12.71
CA ALA A 96 -15.37 4.00 12.64
C ALA A 96 -15.08 5.27 13.44
N ARG A 97 -14.49 5.16 14.65
CA ARG A 97 -14.07 6.34 15.43
C ARG A 97 -13.01 7.17 14.71
N THR A 98 -12.09 6.50 14.02
CA THR A 98 -11.04 7.15 13.23
C THR A 98 -11.65 7.93 12.07
N LEU A 99 -12.60 7.33 11.34
CA LEU A 99 -13.33 7.99 10.25
C LEU A 99 -14.16 9.17 10.74
N ALA A 100 -14.80 9.04 11.90
CA ALA A 100 -15.63 10.07 12.50
C ALA A 100 -14.85 11.28 13.05
N SER A 101 -13.51 11.21 13.10
CA SER A 101 -12.63 12.28 13.60
C SER A 101 -13.05 12.81 14.98
N GLY A 102 -13.60 11.94 15.84
CA GLY A 102 -14.04 12.28 17.20
C GLY A 102 -15.44 12.90 17.34
N ASN A 103 -16.24 12.98 16.27
CA ASN A 103 -17.63 13.42 16.35
C ASN A 103 -18.59 12.23 16.58
N GLU A 104 -19.37 12.26 17.67
CA GLU A 104 -20.30 11.18 18.04
C GLU A 104 -21.41 10.92 17.02
N GLN A 105 -21.98 11.97 16.41
CA GLN A 105 -23.02 11.79 15.38
C GLN A 105 -22.44 11.16 14.12
N GLN A 106 -21.21 11.52 13.76
CA GLN A 106 -20.50 10.91 12.64
C GLN A 106 -20.08 9.48 12.96
N PHE A 107 -19.74 9.16 14.21
CA PHE A 107 -19.38 7.81 14.62
C PHE A 107 -20.51 6.81 14.37
N GLU A 108 -21.73 7.12 14.78
CA GLU A 108 -22.89 6.25 14.50
C GLU A 108 -23.16 6.10 13.00
N LEU A 109 -23.02 7.18 12.22
CA LEU A 109 -23.13 7.12 10.76
C LEU A 109 -22.06 6.20 10.15
N MET A 110 -20.81 6.30 10.62
CA MET A 110 -19.71 5.45 10.15
C MET A 110 -19.92 3.99 10.55
N LYS A 111 -20.49 3.69 11.73
CA LYS A 111 -20.87 2.32 12.09
C LYS A 111 -21.91 1.74 11.14
N HIS A 112 -22.93 2.52 10.79
CA HIS A 112 -23.92 2.10 9.80
C HIS A 112 -23.32 1.91 8.41
N TYR A 113 -22.41 2.80 8.00
CA TYR A 113 -21.69 2.67 6.74
C TYR A 113 -20.83 1.38 6.68
N LEU A 114 -20.13 1.06 7.76
CA LEU A 114 -19.32 -0.17 7.88
C LEU A 114 -20.15 -1.45 8.08
N ALA A 115 -21.49 -1.35 8.17
CA ALA A 115 -22.36 -2.52 8.23
C ALA A 115 -22.72 -3.05 6.83
N ASP A 116 -22.55 -2.24 5.78
CA ASP A 116 -22.67 -2.69 4.40
C ASP A 116 -21.59 -3.73 4.07
N GLU A 117 -21.96 -4.83 3.40
CA GLU A 117 -21.08 -5.98 3.20
C GLU A 117 -19.82 -5.65 2.38
N GLU A 118 -19.98 -4.86 1.31
CA GLU A 118 -18.88 -4.47 0.43
C GLU A 118 -17.90 -3.55 1.16
N VAL A 119 -18.45 -2.53 1.82
CA VAL A 119 -17.67 -1.58 2.64
C VAL A 119 -16.96 -2.29 3.78
N ARG A 120 -17.64 -3.22 4.45
CA ARG A 120 -17.09 -3.97 5.57
C ARG A 120 -15.94 -4.85 5.12
N SER A 121 -16.08 -5.55 4.00
CA SER A 121 -15.01 -6.39 3.43
C SER A 121 -13.77 -5.57 3.08
N ALA A 122 -13.95 -4.44 2.38
CA ALA A 122 -12.86 -3.54 2.04
C ALA A 122 -12.17 -2.95 3.30
N SER A 123 -12.98 -2.57 4.30
CA SER A 123 -12.48 -2.02 5.56
C SER A 123 -11.76 -3.07 6.39
N ALA A 124 -12.22 -4.34 6.38
CA ALA A 124 -11.56 -5.44 7.06
C ALA A 124 -10.11 -5.59 6.58
N TYR A 125 -9.91 -5.60 5.26
CA TYR A 125 -8.58 -5.71 4.68
C TYR A 125 -7.66 -4.55 5.10
N ARG A 126 -8.19 -3.32 5.11
CA ARG A 126 -7.43 -2.12 5.52
C ARG A 126 -7.05 -2.15 7.00
N ILE A 127 -8.00 -2.54 7.86
CA ILE A 127 -7.78 -2.72 9.29
C ILE A 127 -6.71 -3.79 9.52
N LEU A 128 -6.84 -4.94 8.86
CA LEU A 128 -5.91 -6.06 8.97
C LEU A 128 -4.50 -5.65 8.58
N THR A 129 -4.35 -4.97 7.44
CA THR A 129 -3.07 -4.45 6.95
C THR A 129 -2.43 -3.51 7.97
N THR A 130 -3.21 -2.58 8.53
CA THR A 130 -2.72 -1.64 9.54
C THR A 130 -2.24 -2.37 10.79
N LYS A 131 -3.00 -3.35 11.28
CA LYS A 131 -2.64 -4.15 12.45
C LYS A 131 -1.37 -4.97 12.21
N ALA A 132 -1.24 -5.59 11.04
CA ALA A 132 -0.06 -6.35 10.66
C ALA A 132 1.20 -5.47 10.64
N LEU A 133 1.12 -4.30 10.01
CA LEU A 133 2.22 -3.35 9.94
C LEU A 133 2.58 -2.79 11.33
N ASP A 134 1.59 -2.48 12.16
CA ASP A 134 1.83 -2.01 13.53
C ASP A 134 2.49 -3.09 14.40
N ALA A 135 2.09 -4.36 14.24
CA ALA A 135 2.73 -5.49 14.93
C ALA A 135 4.18 -5.69 14.49
N LEU A 136 4.49 -5.49 13.20
CA LEU A 136 5.87 -5.52 12.70
C LEU A 136 6.68 -4.35 13.23
N VAL A 137 6.14 -3.12 13.17
CA VAL A 137 6.82 -1.92 13.67
C VAL A 137 7.16 -2.05 15.15
N ALA A 138 6.30 -2.70 15.95
CA ALA A 138 6.56 -2.94 17.37
C ALA A 138 7.75 -3.89 17.63
N LYS A 139 8.16 -4.71 16.64
CA LYS A 139 9.25 -5.70 16.78
C LYS A 139 10.56 -5.26 16.14
N VAL A 140 10.55 -4.24 15.29
CA VAL A 140 11.75 -3.74 14.59
C VAL A 140 12.48 -2.69 15.42
N ALA A 141 13.80 -2.65 15.28
CA ALA A 141 14.63 -1.62 15.91
C ALA A 141 14.54 -0.33 15.08
N VAL A 142 13.81 0.67 15.60
CA VAL A 142 13.69 1.98 14.95
C VAL A 142 14.91 2.84 15.29
N LYS A 143 15.67 3.26 14.26
CA LYS A 143 16.76 4.23 14.41
C LYS A 143 16.25 5.62 14.06
N THR A 144 16.28 6.55 15.01
CA THR A 144 16.03 7.96 14.73
C THR A 144 17.29 8.58 14.12
N VAL A 145 17.13 9.23 12.97
CA VAL A 145 18.18 9.98 12.28
C VAL A 145 17.71 11.42 12.01
N PRO A 146 18.61 12.41 12.00
CA PRO A 146 18.30 13.76 11.52
C PRO A 146 17.78 13.73 10.08
N LEU A 147 16.87 14.66 9.74
CA LEU A 147 16.29 14.75 8.39
C LEU A 147 17.36 14.93 7.30
N SER A 148 18.41 15.71 7.59
CA SER A 148 19.53 15.92 6.65
C SER A 148 20.27 14.63 6.31
N GLU A 149 20.54 13.78 7.31
CA GLU A 149 21.20 12.49 7.10
C GLU A 149 20.29 11.50 6.37
N TRP A 150 18.98 11.57 6.60
CA TRP A 150 18.00 10.73 5.90
C TRP A 150 17.91 11.09 4.41
N GLN A 151 17.90 12.38 4.09
CA GLN A 151 17.88 12.88 2.71
C GLN A 151 19.15 12.51 1.94
N GLU A 152 20.32 12.64 2.56
CA GLU A 152 21.60 12.24 1.94
C GLU A 152 21.66 10.73 1.65
N LYS A 153 21.10 9.91 2.55
CA LYS A 153 21.09 8.46 2.38
C LYS A 153 20.14 8.00 1.27
N GLN A 154 18.96 8.63 1.17
CA GLN A 154 18.00 8.35 0.10
C GLN A 154 18.54 8.82 -1.27
N ALA A 155 19.18 9.99 -1.34
CA ALA A 155 19.81 10.48 -2.56
C ALA A 155 20.99 9.60 -3.03
N GLY A 156 21.75 9.02 -2.10
CA GLY A 156 22.81 8.06 -2.43
C GLY A 156 22.29 6.68 -2.85
N GLU A 157 21.12 6.27 -2.38
CA GLU A 157 20.45 5.02 -2.79
C GLU A 157 19.81 5.16 -4.18
N GLU A 158 19.20 6.31 -4.50
CA GLU A 158 18.65 6.62 -5.83
C GLU A 158 19.72 6.70 -6.93
N GLN A 159 20.89 7.30 -6.65
CA GLN A 159 21.99 7.39 -7.62
C GLN A 159 22.60 6.02 -7.99
N ASN A 160 22.65 5.09 -7.03
CA ASN A 160 23.14 3.73 -7.31
C ASN A 160 22.14 2.89 -8.11
N GLU A 161 20.84 3.12 -7.97
CA GLU A 161 19.82 2.44 -8.78
C GLU A 161 19.79 2.91 -10.24
N ASP A 162 20.04 4.20 -10.50
CA ASP A 162 20.10 4.73 -11.87
C ASP A 162 21.37 4.29 -12.61
N GLU A 163 22.51 4.18 -11.93
CA GLU A 163 23.74 3.63 -12.52
C GLU A 163 23.58 2.12 -12.82
N ALA A 164 22.93 1.34 -11.95
CA ALA A 164 22.68 -0.08 -12.19
C ALA A 164 21.68 -0.37 -13.32
N LYS A 165 20.80 0.59 -13.65
CA LYS A 165 19.86 0.49 -14.77
C LYS A 165 20.45 0.94 -16.11
N GLN A 166 21.59 1.64 -16.13
CA GLN A 166 22.28 2.06 -17.36
C GLN A 166 23.28 1.02 -17.90
N ASP A 167 23.70 0.06 -17.07
CA ASP A 167 24.68 -0.99 -17.43
C ASP A 167 24.05 -2.38 -17.70
N ALA A 168 22.73 -2.49 -17.85
CA ALA A 168 21.98 -3.74 -18.09
C ALA A 168 21.32 -3.80 -19.48
#